data_AF-A0A3S1CK51-F1
#
_entry.id   AF-A0A3S1CK51-F1
#
_cell.length_a   1.000
_cell.length_b   1.000
_cell.length_c   1.000
_cell.angle_alpha   90.00
_cell.angle_beta   90.00
_cell.angle_gamma   90.00
#
_symmetry.space_group_name_H-M   'P 1'
#
loop_
_entity.id
_entity.type
_entity.pdbx_description
1 polymer ?
#
loop_
_entity_poly.entity_id
_entity_poly.type
_entity_poly.pdbx_seq_one_letter_code
_entity_poly.pdbx_strand_id
1 'polypeptide(L)'
;MTTSFNSVEIVKASTISGVFRTPDIKIVQYIEAFSVLSCTQELSKSILEPFNAAIACATLNASANYKPADYFTDSSWNTFKNSKDYRGFIHIPSVEVTFTNGLIVSYATPATEFSYGYTNIPIFGYEESEPYTASAFNGFTVTTNSQNDTLVVQEQRAARLSRILRVGQANITNYDAPFIYIKMNGYFKFDGSSVINIDSTTFPTIRVYINNELKASRPQANLADFMKSGGKVRNFGLGAFDVSAPGKGNLAPAGEPINLIIPACNYHYFIHIYLWVCIFDCIV
;
A
#
# COMPACT_ATOMS: atom_id res chain seq x y z
N MET A 1 20.69 57.20 -2.38
CA MET A 1 21.35 56.31 -1.41
C MET A 1 20.90 56.77 -0.04
N THR A 2 20.20 56.04 0.81
CA THR A 2 19.88 54.60 0.95
C THR A 2 18.56 54.54 1.70
N THR A 3 17.51 53.98 1.10
CA THR A 3 16.28 53.61 1.81
C THR A 3 16.54 52.28 2.51
N SER A 4 16.58 52.29 3.84
CA SER A 4 16.64 51.07 4.64
C SER A 4 15.27 50.38 4.55
N PHE A 5 15.22 49.24 3.88
CA PHE A 5 14.11 48.32 4.06
C PHE A 5 14.28 47.68 5.44
N ASN A 6 13.38 48.04 6.35
CA ASN A 6 13.19 47.29 7.59
C ASN A 6 12.92 45.83 7.20
N SER A 7 13.76 44.95 7.74
CA SER A 7 13.53 43.51 7.72
C SER A 7 12.11 43.25 8.21
N VAL A 8 11.27 42.76 7.31
CA VAL A 8 9.99 42.15 7.68
C VAL A 8 10.33 41.04 8.67
N GLU A 9 9.94 41.25 9.93
CA GLU A 9 9.97 40.22 10.95
C GLU A 9 9.33 38.96 10.38
N ILE A 10 10.13 37.89 10.36
CA ILE A 10 9.68 36.54 10.11
C ILE A 10 8.56 36.28 11.14
N VAL A 11 7.36 36.07 10.62
CA VAL A 11 6.15 35.80 11.39
C VAL A 11 6.43 34.71 12.41
N LYS A 12 6.18 35.08 13.68
CA LYS A 12 6.16 34.28 14.91
C LYS A 12 6.12 32.76 14.70
N ALA A 13 7.06 32.07 15.36
CA ALA A 13 6.86 30.70 15.82
C ALA A 13 5.45 30.58 16.41
N SER A 14 4.62 29.75 15.81
CA SER A 14 3.22 29.59 16.18
C SER A 14 3.12 29.21 17.66
N THR A 15 2.60 30.09 18.52
CA THR A 15 2.21 29.79 19.91
C THR A 15 0.98 28.88 19.99
N ILE A 16 0.69 28.16 18.90
CA ILE A 16 -0.50 27.33 18.76
C ILE A 16 -0.19 26.02 19.45
N SER A 17 -1.05 25.69 20.40
CA SER A 17 -1.07 24.42 21.09
C SER A 17 -2.44 23.81 20.88
N GLY A 18 -2.51 22.49 20.77
CA GLY A 18 -3.76 21.82 20.49
C GLY A 18 -3.58 20.36 20.16
N VAL A 19 -4.60 19.85 19.47
CA VAL A 19 -4.71 18.47 19.07
C VAL A 19 -5.09 18.44 17.60
N PHE A 20 -4.38 17.63 16.81
CA PHE A 20 -4.77 17.29 15.45
C PHE A 20 -4.90 15.78 15.30
N ARG A 21 -5.67 15.35 14.29
CA ARG A 21 -5.84 13.94 13.96
C ARG A 21 -5.22 13.64 12.61
N THR A 22 -4.37 12.61 12.55
CA THR A 22 -3.86 12.12 11.26
C THR A 22 -5.03 11.55 10.43
N PRO A 23 -4.95 11.53 9.10
CA PRO A 23 -5.93 10.81 8.31
C PRO A 23 -5.92 9.32 8.64
N ASP A 24 -7.07 8.69 8.48
CA ASP A 24 -7.19 7.23 8.37
C ASP A 24 -6.71 6.80 6.98
N ILE A 25 -5.81 5.82 6.91
CA ILE A 25 -5.17 5.40 5.66
C ILE A 25 -5.39 3.91 5.47
N LYS A 26 -5.97 3.52 4.33
CA LYS A 26 -6.07 2.12 3.89
C LYS A 26 -5.40 1.96 2.54
N ILE A 27 -4.54 0.95 2.40
CA ILE A 27 -3.88 0.58 1.15
C ILE A 27 -4.22 -0.88 0.87
N VAL A 28 -4.83 -1.14 -0.28
CA VAL A 28 -5.30 -2.48 -0.67
C VAL A 28 -4.62 -2.89 -1.96
N GLN A 29 -4.03 -4.09 -1.97
CA GLN A 29 -3.57 -4.78 -3.16
C GLN A 29 -4.56 -5.88 -3.54
N TYR A 30 -4.91 -5.97 -4.82
CA TYR A 30 -5.82 -7.01 -5.33
C TYR A 30 -5.53 -7.28 -6.81
N ILE A 31 -5.74 -8.51 -7.27
CA ILE A 31 -5.66 -8.81 -8.71
C ILE A 31 -7.00 -8.42 -9.33
N GLU A 32 -6.95 -7.42 -10.22
CA GLU A 32 -8.10 -7.04 -11.01
C GLU A 32 -8.26 -8.04 -12.17
N ALA A 33 -9.51 -8.40 -12.50
CA ALA A 33 -9.78 -9.29 -13.64
C ALA A 33 -9.29 -8.66 -14.95
N PHE A 34 -8.78 -9.49 -15.86
CA PHE A 34 -8.18 -9.04 -17.11
C PHE A 34 -8.51 -9.99 -18.28
N SER A 35 -8.26 -9.51 -19.50
CA SER A 35 -8.43 -10.32 -20.71
C SER A 35 -7.40 -11.45 -20.75
N VAL A 36 -7.87 -12.69 -20.60
CA VAL A 36 -7.03 -13.89 -20.72
C VAL A 36 -6.35 -13.96 -22.09
N LEU A 37 -7.05 -13.56 -23.16
CA LEU A 37 -6.49 -13.55 -24.51
C LEU A 37 -5.34 -12.56 -24.63
N SER A 38 -5.52 -11.32 -24.16
CA SER A 38 -4.48 -10.29 -24.21
C SER A 38 -3.27 -10.67 -23.37
N CYS A 39 -3.49 -11.20 -22.16
CA CYS A 39 -2.43 -11.74 -21.31
C CYS A 39 -1.67 -12.88 -22.00
N THR A 40 -2.38 -13.81 -22.64
CA THR A 40 -1.75 -14.95 -23.34
C THR A 40 -0.86 -14.45 -24.48
N GLN A 41 -1.33 -13.46 -25.24
CA GLN A 41 -0.54 -12.85 -26.32
C GLN A 41 0.70 -12.12 -25.79
N GLU A 42 0.60 -11.43 -24.64
CA GLU A 42 1.74 -10.76 -24.00
C GLU A 42 2.79 -11.79 -23.54
N LEU A 43 2.37 -12.80 -22.77
CA LEU A 43 3.28 -13.79 -22.19
C LEU A 43 3.90 -14.69 -23.25
N SER A 44 3.14 -15.05 -24.30
CA SER A 44 3.63 -15.92 -25.38
C SER A 44 4.72 -15.28 -26.24
N LYS A 45 4.67 -13.95 -26.39
CA LYS A 45 5.71 -13.20 -27.11
C LYS A 45 6.97 -12.98 -26.28
N SER A 46 6.89 -13.17 -24.96
CA SER A 46 7.90 -12.66 -24.04
C SER A 46 8.65 -13.75 -23.28
N ILE A 47 7.93 -14.75 -22.75
CA ILE A 47 8.51 -15.66 -21.75
C ILE A 47 8.01 -17.11 -21.80
N LEU A 48 6.86 -17.39 -22.40
CA LEU A 48 6.24 -18.72 -22.35
C LEU A 48 5.83 -19.20 -23.73
N GLU A 49 5.78 -20.51 -23.92
CA GLU A 49 5.10 -21.09 -25.08
C GLU A 49 3.58 -20.79 -25.01
N PRO A 50 2.89 -20.65 -26.16
CA PRO A 50 1.48 -20.24 -26.20
C PRO A 50 0.54 -21.04 -25.28
N PHE A 51 0.74 -22.35 -25.19
CA PHE A 51 -0.07 -23.23 -24.33
C PHE A 51 0.14 -22.92 -22.84
N ASN A 52 1.39 -22.77 -22.39
CA ASN A 52 1.70 -22.45 -20.99
C ASN A 52 1.29 -21.02 -20.65
N ALA A 53 1.41 -20.08 -21.58
CA ALA A 53 0.90 -18.72 -21.44
C ALA A 53 -0.63 -18.71 -21.20
N ALA A 54 -1.38 -19.50 -21.99
CA ALA A 54 -2.83 -19.61 -21.84
C ALA A 54 -3.22 -20.16 -20.47
N ILE A 55 -2.55 -21.23 -20.01
CA ILE A 55 -2.80 -21.80 -18.67
C ILE A 55 -2.48 -20.77 -17.58
N ALA A 56 -1.29 -20.15 -17.62
CA ALA A 56 -0.89 -19.18 -16.60
C ALA A 56 -1.86 -18.00 -16.50
N CYS A 57 -2.29 -17.44 -17.63
CA CYS A 57 -3.24 -16.33 -17.69
C CYS A 57 -4.64 -16.75 -17.21
N ALA A 58 -5.12 -17.94 -17.60
CA ALA A 58 -6.41 -18.45 -17.16
C ALA A 58 -6.44 -18.68 -15.65
N THR A 59 -5.40 -19.32 -15.08
CA THR A 59 -5.28 -19.55 -13.64
C THR A 59 -5.18 -18.24 -12.87
N LEU A 60 -4.35 -17.30 -13.34
CA LEU A 60 -4.19 -16.00 -12.69
C LEU A 60 -5.51 -15.21 -12.70
N ASN A 61 -6.23 -15.17 -13.82
CA ASN A 61 -7.52 -14.49 -13.91
C ASN A 61 -8.62 -15.19 -13.09
N ALA A 62 -8.61 -16.53 -13.02
CA ALA A 62 -9.52 -17.28 -12.15
C ALA A 62 -9.26 -17.02 -10.65
N SER A 63 -8.04 -16.62 -10.30
CA SER A 63 -7.69 -16.20 -8.94
C SER A 63 -8.01 -14.72 -8.65
N ALA A 64 -8.45 -13.95 -9.64
CA ALA A 64 -8.71 -12.52 -9.49
C ALA A 64 -9.67 -12.24 -8.33
N ASN A 65 -9.47 -11.09 -7.69
CA ASN A 65 -10.25 -10.68 -6.55
C ASN A 65 -11.42 -9.80 -6.99
N TYR A 66 -12.48 -9.78 -6.17
CA TYR A 66 -13.50 -8.74 -6.31
C TYR A 66 -12.86 -7.37 -6.15
N LYS A 67 -13.25 -6.44 -7.03
CA LYS A 67 -12.82 -5.04 -6.94
C LYS A 67 -13.28 -4.48 -5.58
N PRO A 68 -12.36 -3.95 -4.75
CA PRO A 68 -12.73 -3.30 -3.49
C PRO A 68 -13.74 -2.15 -3.72
N ALA A 69 -14.55 -1.81 -2.72
CA ALA A 69 -15.47 -0.67 -2.84
C ALA A 69 -14.69 0.65 -3.01
N ASP A 70 -15.32 1.68 -3.58
CA ASP A 70 -14.73 3.02 -3.70
C ASP A 70 -14.80 3.79 -2.36
N TYR A 71 -15.58 3.28 -1.41
CA TYR A 71 -15.75 3.82 -0.07
C TYR A 71 -15.92 2.71 0.97
N PHE A 72 -15.39 2.90 2.17
CA PHE A 72 -15.55 1.98 3.30
C PHE A 72 -16.33 2.60 4.47
N THR A 73 -17.29 1.86 5.02
CA THR A 73 -17.74 2.06 6.40
C THR A 73 -16.98 1.08 7.30
N ASP A 74 -17.06 1.23 8.62
CA ASP A 74 -16.46 0.24 9.54
C ASP A 74 -16.97 -1.18 9.27
N SER A 75 -18.26 -1.30 8.95
CA SER A 75 -18.89 -2.58 8.61
C SER A 75 -18.39 -3.15 7.28
N SER A 76 -18.33 -2.34 6.22
CA SER A 76 -17.86 -2.83 4.92
C SER A 76 -16.34 -3.09 4.92
N TRP A 77 -15.57 -2.34 5.72
CA TRP A 77 -14.15 -2.61 5.95
C TRP A 77 -13.94 -3.96 6.63
N ASN A 78 -14.68 -4.24 7.71
CA ASN A 78 -14.61 -5.54 8.38
C ASN A 78 -15.06 -6.69 7.47
N THR A 79 -16.10 -6.48 6.66
CA THR A 79 -16.55 -7.46 5.66
C THR A 79 -15.45 -7.74 4.63
N PHE A 80 -14.80 -6.70 4.12
CA PHE A 80 -13.67 -6.81 3.19
C PHE A 80 -12.49 -7.56 3.82
N LYS A 81 -12.06 -7.21 5.05
CA LYS A 81 -10.98 -7.92 5.75
C LYS A 81 -11.26 -9.42 5.87
N ASN A 82 -12.51 -9.78 6.14
CA ASN A 82 -12.94 -11.16 6.36
C ASN A 82 -13.17 -11.95 5.06
N SER A 83 -13.37 -11.29 3.91
CA SER A 83 -13.63 -11.98 2.64
C SER A 83 -12.40 -12.70 2.08
N LYS A 84 -11.19 -12.28 2.50
CA LYS A 84 -9.91 -12.76 1.96
C LYS A 84 -9.71 -12.48 0.46
N ASP A 85 -10.56 -11.67 -0.15
CA ASP A 85 -10.46 -11.25 -1.55
C ASP A 85 -9.49 -10.08 -1.75
N TYR A 86 -8.24 -10.30 -1.38
CA TYR A 86 -7.15 -9.34 -1.56
C TYR A 86 -5.79 -10.05 -1.60
N ARG A 87 -4.80 -9.37 -2.16
CA ARG A 87 -3.38 -9.78 -2.16
C ARG A 87 -2.54 -9.14 -1.08
N GLY A 88 -3.15 -8.29 -0.29
CA GLY A 88 -2.58 -7.71 0.92
C GLY A 88 -3.27 -6.40 1.22
N PHE A 89 -3.21 -5.98 2.48
CA PHE A 89 -3.62 -4.63 2.85
C PHE A 89 -2.80 -4.10 4.02
N ILE A 90 -2.77 -2.78 4.12
CA ILE A 90 -2.31 -2.01 5.27
C ILE A 90 -3.46 -1.07 5.66
N HIS A 91 -3.74 -0.98 6.94
CA HIS A 91 -4.65 0.00 7.51
C HIS A 91 -3.99 0.64 8.73
N ILE A 92 -3.84 1.95 8.66
CA ILE A 92 -3.30 2.81 9.71
C ILE A 92 -4.45 3.72 10.15
N PRO A 93 -5.06 3.41 11.30
CA PRO A 93 -6.13 4.24 11.86
C PRO A 93 -5.65 5.66 12.14
N SER A 94 -6.60 6.60 12.16
CA SER A 94 -6.37 7.97 12.60
C SER A 94 -5.82 8.02 14.03
N VAL A 95 -4.77 8.82 14.24
CA VAL A 95 -4.10 9.03 15.53
C VAL A 95 -4.30 10.45 15.99
N GLU A 96 -4.53 10.61 17.28
CA GLU A 96 -4.50 11.91 17.94
C GLU A 96 -3.06 12.32 18.27
N VAL A 97 -2.68 13.52 17.84
CA VAL A 97 -1.35 14.09 18.03
C VAL A 97 -1.48 15.43 18.76
N THR A 98 -0.81 15.54 19.88
CA THR A 98 -0.77 16.74 20.71
C THR A 98 0.43 17.58 20.34
N PHE A 99 0.23 18.88 20.20
CA PHE A 99 1.30 19.82 19.91
C PHE A 99 1.25 21.03 20.85
N THR A 100 2.41 21.62 21.10
CA THR A 100 2.60 22.81 21.93
C THR A 100 3.64 23.69 21.27
N ASN A 101 3.31 24.97 21.07
CA ASN A 101 4.17 25.93 20.36
C ASN A 101 4.63 25.44 18.97
N GLY A 102 3.73 24.78 18.23
CA GLY A 102 4.03 24.19 16.91
C GLY A 102 4.91 22.93 16.93
N LEU A 103 5.22 22.38 18.11
CA LEU A 103 6.00 21.16 18.26
C LEU A 103 5.12 20.02 18.77
N ILE A 104 5.26 18.83 18.19
CA ILE A 104 4.65 17.59 18.64
C ILE A 104 5.25 17.21 20.00
N VAL A 105 4.39 17.11 21.01
CA VAL A 105 4.78 16.76 22.38
C VAL A 105 4.35 15.35 22.77
N SER A 106 3.28 14.83 22.15
CA SER A 106 2.83 13.45 22.36
C SER A 106 1.96 12.95 21.21
N TYR A 107 1.97 11.64 21.01
CA TYR A 107 1.08 10.93 20.10
C TYR A 107 0.92 9.49 20.59
N ALA A 108 -0.19 8.85 20.24
CA ALA A 108 -0.34 7.41 20.40
C ALA A 108 0.28 6.68 19.20
N THR A 109 0.92 5.54 19.42
CA THR A 109 1.25 4.64 18.30
C THR A 109 -0.03 3.93 17.87
N PRO A 110 -0.51 4.06 16.62
CA PRO A 110 -1.72 3.38 16.19
C PRO A 110 -1.50 1.87 16.13
N ALA A 111 -2.56 1.12 16.42
CA ALA A 111 -2.59 -0.30 16.10
C ALA A 111 -2.66 -0.45 14.58
N THR A 112 -1.57 -0.90 13.96
CA THR A 112 -1.58 -1.23 12.54
C THR A 112 -2.35 -2.53 12.30
N GLU A 113 -3.34 -2.46 11.42
CA GLU A 113 -4.02 -3.64 10.89
C GLU A 113 -3.44 -3.97 9.53
N PHE A 114 -3.00 -5.21 9.31
CA PHE A 114 -2.46 -5.61 8.01
C PHE A 114 -2.79 -7.05 7.69
N SER A 115 -2.63 -7.40 6.42
CA SER A 115 -2.59 -8.80 5.98
C SER A 115 -1.59 -8.95 4.83
N TYR A 116 -0.84 -10.05 4.85
CA TYR A 116 0.00 -10.48 3.72
C TYR A 116 -0.82 -11.01 2.53
N GLY A 117 -2.14 -11.09 2.69
CA GLY A 117 -3.07 -11.49 1.64
C GLY A 117 -3.25 -12.99 1.55
N TYR A 118 -4.13 -13.36 0.62
CA TYR A 118 -4.48 -14.74 0.37
C TYR A 118 -4.43 -15.04 -1.12
N THR A 119 -4.17 -16.30 -1.40
CA THR A 119 -4.24 -16.87 -2.74
C THR A 119 -5.48 -17.76 -2.80
N ASN A 120 -6.41 -17.46 -3.71
CA ASN A 120 -7.56 -18.33 -3.95
C ASN A 120 -7.10 -19.54 -4.78
N ILE A 121 -7.22 -20.72 -4.21
CA ILE A 121 -6.96 -22.00 -4.86
C ILE A 121 -8.31 -22.59 -5.23
N PRO A 122 -8.61 -22.74 -6.53
CA PRO A 122 -9.84 -23.41 -6.96
C PRO A 122 -9.99 -24.76 -6.23
N ILE A 123 -11.18 -25.01 -5.67
CA ILE A 123 -11.55 -26.22 -4.89
C ILE A 123 -11.03 -26.23 -3.43
N PHE A 124 -9.88 -25.62 -3.13
CA PHE A 124 -9.28 -25.65 -1.79
C PHE A 124 -9.52 -24.38 -0.96
N GLY A 125 -10.03 -23.32 -1.58
CA GLY A 125 -10.34 -22.05 -0.91
C GLY A 125 -9.11 -21.15 -0.77
N TYR A 126 -9.06 -20.34 0.28
CA TYR A 126 -8.02 -19.32 0.46
C TYR A 126 -6.86 -19.84 1.29
N GLU A 127 -5.66 -19.78 0.72
CA GLU A 127 -4.40 -20.01 1.44
C GLU A 127 -3.65 -18.71 1.71
N GLU A 128 -2.98 -18.65 2.86
CA GLU A 128 -2.16 -17.49 3.23
C GLU A 128 -0.95 -17.34 2.30
N SER A 129 -0.68 -16.09 1.95
CA SER A 129 0.53 -15.70 1.24
C SER A 129 1.78 -15.94 2.08
N GLU A 130 2.91 -16.21 1.41
CA GLU A 130 4.20 -16.35 2.10
C GLU A 130 4.84 -14.96 2.35
N PRO A 131 5.11 -14.57 3.62
CA PRO A 131 5.70 -13.27 3.93
C PRO A 131 7.20 -13.24 3.63
N TYR A 132 7.71 -12.08 3.22
CA TYR A 132 9.15 -11.84 3.05
C TYR A 132 9.81 -11.61 4.42
N THR A 133 10.94 -12.27 4.66
CA THR A 133 11.57 -12.29 6.00
C THR A 133 12.75 -11.32 6.17
N ALA A 134 13.14 -10.59 5.12
CA ALA A 134 14.20 -9.59 5.25
C ALA A 134 13.74 -8.40 6.10
N SER A 135 14.63 -7.91 6.97
CA SER A 135 14.32 -6.87 7.97
C SER A 135 13.74 -5.57 7.39
N ALA A 136 14.12 -5.20 6.16
CA ALA A 136 13.64 -3.97 5.52
C ALA A 136 12.12 -3.95 5.23
N PHE A 137 11.44 -5.10 5.26
CA PHE A 137 10.02 -5.23 4.91
C PHE A 137 9.18 -5.82 6.06
N ASN A 138 9.64 -5.64 7.29
CA ASN A 138 8.92 -6.09 8.46
C ASN A 138 8.95 -5.00 9.53
N GLY A 139 8.28 -3.88 9.25
CA GLY A 139 8.34 -2.73 10.14
C GLY A 139 7.19 -1.76 9.98
N PHE A 140 6.55 -1.48 11.11
CA PHE A 140 5.75 -0.30 11.32
C PHE A 140 6.51 0.62 12.28
N THR A 141 6.70 1.88 11.91
CA THR A 141 7.33 2.88 12.77
C THR A 141 6.54 4.17 12.77
N VAL A 142 6.48 4.79 13.94
CA VAL A 142 5.96 6.15 14.12
C VAL A 142 7.01 6.93 14.89
N THR A 143 7.48 8.02 14.28
CA THR A 143 8.49 8.90 14.85
C THR A 143 8.13 10.35 14.57
N THR A 144 8.92 11.27 15.10
CA THR A 144 8.93 12.66 14.67
C THR A 144 10.16 12.94 13.81
N ASN A 145 10.11 13.98 12.99
CA ASN A 145 11.31 14.51 12.36
C ASN A 145 12.24 15.19 13.39
N SER A 146 13.43 15.60 12.95
CA SER A 146 14.42 16.25 13.83
C SER A 146 13.97 17.56 14.46
N GLN A 147 12.96 18.22 13.88
CA GLN A 147 12.39 19.48 14.36
C GLN A 147 11.21 19.26 15.31
N ASN A 148 10.73 18.01 15.45
CA ASN A 148 9.49 17.66 16.16
C ASN A 148 8.25 18.40 15.66
N ASP A 149 8.19 18.88 14.42
CA ASP A 149 7.02 19.57 13.86
C ASP A 149 6.17 18.68 12.94
N THR A 150 6.69 17.50 12.61
CA THR A 150 6.08 16.56 11.64
C THR A 150 6.09 15.15 12.22
N LEU A 151 4.93 14.51 12.24
CA LEU A 151 4.80 13.08 12.54
C LEU A 151 5.15 12.29 11.29
N VAL A 152 6.07 11.35 11.42
CA VAL A 152 6.52 10.45 10.34
C VAL A 152 5.99 9.06 10.64
N VAL A 153 5.20 8.50 9.73
CA VAL A 153 4.67 7.14 9.82
C VAL A 153 5.22 6.34 8.66
N GLN A 154 5.85 5.19 8.94
CA GLN A 154 6.37 4.31 7.92
C GLN A 154 5.83 2.90 8.12
N GLU A 155 5.45 2.26 7.01
CA GLU A 155 5.01 0.86 7.00
C GLU A 155 5.56 0.17 5.75
N GLN A 156 6.16 -1.00 5.91
CA GLN A 156 6.75 -1.75 4.79
C GLN A 156 6.46 -3.23 4.97
N ARG A 157 5.84 -3.84 3.95
CA ARG A 157 5.54 -5.28 3.91
C ARG A 157 5.74 -5.84 2.52
N ALA A 158 6.11 -7.11 2.48
CA ALA A 158 6.17 -7.87 1.24
C ALA A 158 5.71 -9.31 1.46
N ALA A 159 5.01 -9.86 0.48
CA ALA A 159 4.56 -11.24 0.46
C ALA A 159 4.46 -11.76 -0.97
N ARG A 160 4.30 -13.06 -1.14
CA ARG A 160 4.03 -13.69 -2.44
C ARG A 160 2.96 -14.76 -2.30
N LEU A 161 2.61 -15.38 -3.42
CA LEU A 161 1.66 -16.49 -3.50
C LEU A 161 1.94 -17.56 -2.43
N SER A 162 0.89 -18.28 -2.01
CA SER A 162 1.03 -19.41 -1.10
C SER A 162 2.02 -20.45 -1.66
N ARG A 163 2.63 -21.25 -0.78
CA ARG A 163 3.67 -22.21 -1.16
C ARG A 163 3.19 -23.20 -2.22
N ILE A 164 1.96 -23.69 -2.12
CA ILE A 164 1.38 -24.66 -3.06
C ILE A 164 1.22 -24.03 -4.45
N LEU A 165 0.63 -22.84 -4.53
CA LEU A 165 0.51 -22.15 -5.82
C LEU A 165 1.85 -21.68 -6.38
N ARG A 166 2.83 -21.35 -5.54
CA ARG A 166 4.17 -21.02 -6.00
C ARG A 166 4.81 -22.19 -6.74
N VAL A 167 4.72 -23.40 -6.20
CA VAL A 167 5.25 -24.61 -6.88
C VAL A 167 4.46 -24.87 -8.16
N GLY A 168 3.13 -24.76 -8.14
CA GLY A 168 2.30 -24.91 -9.33
C GLY A 168 2.61 -23.89 -10.43
N GLN A 169 2.81 -22.63 -10.06
CA GLN A 169 3.19 -21.56 -10.99
C GLN A 169 4.59 -21.81 -11.55
N ALA A 170 5.56 -22.20 -10.73
CA ALA A 170 6.91 -22.54 -11.17
C ALA A 170 6.93 -23.68 -12.21
N ASN A 171 6.03 -24.66 -12.08
CA ASN A 171 5.85 -25.74 -13.07
C ASN A 171 5.44 -25.23 -14.46
N ILE A 172 4.59 -24.20 -14.51
CA ILE A 172 4.02 -23.68 -15.75
C ILE A 172 4.96 -22.64 -16.37
N THR A 173 5.56 -21.79 -15.53
CA THR A 173 6.27 -20.60 -15.99
C THR A 173 7.78 -20.78 -16.08
N ASN A 174 8.36 -21.75 -15.36
CA ASN A 174 9.80 -21.86 -15.08
C ASN A 174 10.40 -20.66 -14.34
N TYR A 175 9.57 -19.86 -13.67
CA TYR A 175 9.99 -18.77 -12.79
C TYR A 175 9.43 -18.98 -11.39
N ASP A 176 10.17 -18.62 -10.35
CA ASP A 176 9.63 -18.52 -9.00
C ASP A 176 8.64 -17.33 -8.92
N ALA A 177 7.77 -17.30 -7.91
CA ALA A 177 6.91 -16.16 -7.69
C ALA A 177 7.70 -15.04 -6.96
N PRO A 178 7.77 -13.82 -7.52
CA PRO A 178 8.39 -12.70 -6.82
C PRO A 178 7.52 -12.23 -5.65
N PHE A 179 8.15 -11.54 -4.71
CA PHE A 179 7.45 -10.85 -3.63
C PHE A 179 6.85 -9.53 -4.13
N ILE A 180 5.54 -9.39 -3.96
CA ILE A 180 4.84 -8.12 -4.08
C ILE A 180 5.03 -7.32 -2.79
N TYR A 181 5.20 -6.01 -2.91
CA TYR A 181 5.47 -5.17 -1.74
C TYR A 181 4.64 -3.88 -1.73
N ILE A 182 4.49 -3.34 -0.53
CA ILE A 182 3.98 -2.01 -0.25
C ILE A 182 4.94 -1.34 0.74
N LYS A 183 5.33 -0.11 0.44
CA LYS A 183 6.00 0.81 1.35
C LYS A 183 5.20 2.08 1.40
N MET A 184 4.89 2.55 2.60
CA MET A 184 4.23 3.82 2.83
C MET A 184 5.12 4.69 3.71
N ASN A 185 5.26 5.95 3.33
CA ASN A 185 5.85 7.01 4.14
C ASN A 185 4.86 8.18 4.22
N GLY A 186 4.33 8.43 5.41
CA GLY A 186 3.40 9.51 5.71
C GLY A 186 4.08 10.59 6.54
N TYR A 187 3.86 11.84 6.18
CA TYR A 187 4.36 13.03 6.85
C TYR A 187 3.16 13.91 7.20
N PHE A 188 2.85 14.04 8.49
CA PHE A 188 1.66 14.73 8.97
C PHE A 188 2.05 15.93 9.83
N LYS A 189 1.56 17.11 9.46
CA LYS A 189 1.80 18.35 10.18
C LYS A 189 0.56 18.80 10.94
N PHE A 190 0.78 19.59 12.00
CA PHE A 190 -0.30 20.07 12.86
C PHE A 190 -1.22 21.09 12.19
N ASP A 191 -0.78 21.73 11.11
CA ASP A 191 -1.62 22.60 10.27
C ASP A 191 -2.64 21.81 9.42
N GLY A 192 -2.65 20.48 9.53
CA GLY A 192 -3.50 19.57 8.76
C GLY A 192 -2.90 19.19 7.41
N SER A 193 -1.81 19.82 6.98
CA SER A 193 -1.13 19.41 5.76
C SER A 193 -0.47 18.05 5.94
N SER A 194 -0.64 17.20 4.94
CA SER A 194 -0.08 15.84 4.96
C SER A 194 0.45 15.44 3.60
N VAL A 195 1.56 14.69 3.59
CA VAL A 195 2.12 14.07 2.39
C VAL A 195 2.20 12.57 2.63
N ILE A 196 1.63 11.77 1.73
CA ILE A 196 1.65 10.31 1.80
C ILE A 196 2.25 9.78 0.52
N ASN A 197 3.42 9.16 0.63
CA ASN A 197 4.15 8.55 -0.48
C ASN A 197 4.04 7.04 -0.38
N ILE A 198 3.62 6.39 -1.46
CA ILE A 198 3.41 4.94 -1.52
C ILE A 198 4.21 4.37 -2.69
N ASP A 199 5.20 3.55 -2.36
CA ASP A 199 5.95 2.73 -3.31
C ASP A 199 5.42 1.30 -3.25
N SER A 200 5.15 0.71 -4.41
CA SER A 200 4.63 -0.66 -4.47
C SER A 200 4.94 -1.29 -5.82
N THR A 201 4.72 -2.58 -5.92
CA THR A 201 5.06 -3.36 -7.11
C THR A 201 4.13 -3.11 -8.30
N THR A 202 4.64 -3.24 -9.52
CA THR A 202 3.89 -3.01 -10.77
C THR A 202 2.65 -3.90 -10.92
N PHE A 203 2.68 -5.07 -10.29
CA PHE A 203 1.58 -6.01 -10.13
C PHE A 203 1.49 -6.40 -8.65
N PRO A 204 0.30 -6.50 -8.03
CA PRO A 204 -1.04 -6.37 -8.61
C PRO A 204 -1.58 -4.92 -8.54
N THR A 205 -2.88 -4.71 -8.81
CA THR A 205 -3.54 -3.39 -8.71
C THR A 205 -3.52 -2.93 -7.25
N ILE A 206 -3.29 -1.62 -7.04
CA ILE A 206 -3.29 -0.98 -5.72
C ILE A 206 -4.35 0.11 -5.65
N ARG A 207 -5.03 0.20 -4.50
CA ARG A 207 -6.00 1.24 -4.17
C ARG A 207 -5.68 1.88 -2.83
N VAL A 208 -5.77 3.19 -2.77
CA VAL A 208 -5.42 3.99 -1.60
C VAL A 208 -6.64 4.80 -1.18
N TYR A 209 -7.00 4.64 0.08
CA TYR A 209 -8.12 5.30 0.71
C TYR A 209 -7.63 6.22 1.81
N ILE A 210 -8.16 7.45 1.82
CA ILE A 210 -7.92 8.43 2.86
C ILE A 210 -9.27 8.77 3.47
N ASN A 211 -9.40 8.63 4.79
CA ASN A 211 -10.65 8.84 5.51
C ASN A 211 -11.79 8.04 4.88
N ASN A 212 -11.51 6.76 4.59
CA ASN A 212 -12.41 5.79 3.96
C ASN A 212 -12.78 6.00 2.48
N GLU A 213 -12.40 7.12 1.86
CA GLU A 213 -12.68 7.39 0.45
C GLU A 213 -11.49 7.04 -0.43
N LEU A 214 -11.75 6.44 -1.60
CA LEU A 214 -10.73 6.21 -2.61
C LEU A 214 -10.15 7.55 -3.09
N LYS A 215 -8.84 7.73 -2.93
CA LYS A 215 -8.11 8.89 -3.46
C LYS A 215 -7.19 8.55 -4.63
N ALA A 216 -6.68 7.32 -4.68
CA ALA A 216 -5.86 6.88 -5.79
C ALA A 216 -6.05 5.39 -6.10
N SER A 217 -5.84 5.04 -7.37
CA SER A 217 -5.80 3.66 -7.85
C SER A 217 -4.71 3.58 -8.93
N ARG A 218 -3.86 2.56 -8.85
CA ARG A 218 -2.91 2.25 -9.92
C ARG A 218 -3.18 0.83 -10.42
N PRO A 219 -3.53 0.67 -11.71
CA PRO A 219 -3.79 -0.65 -12.28
C PRO A 219 -2.53 -1.50 -12.32
N GLN A 220 -2.70 -2.81 -12.30
CA GLN A 220 -1.64 -3.77 -12.55
C GLN A 220 -1.09 -3.65 -13.97
N ALA A 221 0.22 -3.81 -14.14
CA ALA A 221 0.90 -3.72 -15.43
C ALA A 221 2.10 -4.68 -15.53
N ASN A 222 2.67 -4.80 -16.73
CA ASN A 222 3.93 -5.48 -17.04
C ASN A 222 4.04 -6.90 -16.45
N LEU A 223 3.04 -7.75 -16.73
CA LEU A 223 2.95 -9.09 -16.13
C LEU A 223 4.15 -9.97 -16.52
N ALA A 224 4.62 -9.88 -17.76
CA ALA A 224 5.80 -10.64 -18.18
C ALA A 224 7.05 -10.31 -17.35
N ASP A 225 7.33 -9.03 -17.11
CA ASP A 225 8.50 -8.61 -16.34
C ASP A 225 8.33 -8.85 -14.84
N PHE A 226 7.11 -8.73 -14.34
CA PHE A 226 6.74 -9.23 -13.02
C PHE A 226 7.11 -10.71 -12.88
N MET A 227 6.66 -11.60 -13.78
CA MET A 227 6.98 -13.03 -13.70
C MET A 227 8.49 -13.30 -13.80
N LYS A 228 9.21 -12.65 -14.72
CA LYS A 228 10.67 -12.81 -14.85
C LYS A 228 11.43 -12.45 -13.58
N SER A 229 10.97 -11.42 -12.87
CA SER A 229 11.65 -10.90 -11.68
C SER A 229 11.80 -11.93 -10.57
N GLY A 230 10.89 -12.92 -10.49
CA GLY A 230 10.98 -14.01 -9.53
C GLY A 230 12.22 -14.88 -9.69
N GLY A 231 12.85 -14.85 -10.87
CA GLY A 231 14.06 -15.62 -11.18
C GLY A 231 13.72 -17.00 -11.75
N LYS A 232 14.55 -17.48 -12.68
CA LYS A 232 14.36 -18.79 -13.29
C LYS A 232 14.60 -19.89 -12.27
N VAL A 233 13.69 -20.87 -12.22
CA VAL A 233 13.85 -22.07 -11.40
C VAL A 233 14.43 -23.20 -12.23
N ARG A 234 15.22 -24.07 -11.60
CA ARG A 234 15.67 -25.32 -12.22
C ARG A 234 14.65 -26.41 -11.95
N ASN A 235 14.27 -27.13 -13.00
CA ASN A 235 13.45 -28.33 -12.90
C ASN A 235 14.38 -29.56 -12.86
N PHE A 236 14.31 -30.34 -11.78
CA PHE A 236 15.13 -31.54 -11.59
C PHE A 236 14.42 -32.83 -12.07
N GLY A 237 13.25 -32.72 -12.70
CA GLY A 237 12.37 -33.84 -13.04
C GLY A 237 11.41 -34.19 -11.89
N LEU A 238 10.38 -34.98 -12.20
CA LEU A 238 9.36 -35.47 -11.24
C LEU A 238 8.65 -34.37 -10.43
N GLY A 239 8.54 -33.15 -10.97
CA GLY A 239 7.87 -32.03 -10.29
C GLY A 239 8.71 -31.35 -9.20
N ALA A 240 10.00 -31.66 -9.09
CA ALA A 240 10.92 -31.02 -8.16
C ALA A 240 11.55 -29.75 -8.77
N PHE A 241 11.33 -28.60 -8.12
CA PHE A 241 11.85 -27.29 -8.54
C PHE A 241 12.75 -26.68 -7.48
N ASP A 242 13.81 -26.02 -7.94
CA ASP A 242 14.65 -25.14 -7.11
C ASP A 242 13.95 -23.80 -6.84
N VAL A 243 12.84 -23.82 -6.12
CA VAL A 243 12.16 -22.59 -5.67
C VAL A 243 12.89 -22.02 -4.45
N SER A 244 12.87 -20.69 -4.30
CA SER A 244 13.53 -20.04 -3.18
C SER A 244 12.99 -20.54 -1.84
N ALA A 245 13.86 -20.61 -0.82
CA ALA A 245 13.44 -20.97 0.54
C ALA A 245 12.33 -20.04 1.06
N PRO A 246 11.48 -20.50 2.00
CA PRO A 246 10.44 -19.65 2.59
C PRO A 246 10.98 -18.31 3.08
N GLY A 247 10.30 -17.23 2.71
CA GLY A 247 10.68 -15.88 3.12
C GLY A 247 11.90 -15.28 2.42
N LYS A 248 12.49 -15.99 1.45
CA LYS A 248 13.61 -15.56 0.61
C LYS A 248 13.22 -15.60 -0.86
N GLY A 249 13.82 -14.74 -1.67
CA GLY A 249 13.56 -14.64 -3.11
C GLY A 249 13.65 -13.19 -3.59
N ASN A 250 13.29 -12.97 -4.84
CA ASN A 250 13.36 -11.65 -5.45
C ASN A 250 12.10 -10.83 -5.19
N LEU A 251 12.29 -9.52 -5.04
CA LEU A 251 11.18 -8.55 -5.05
C LEU A 251 10.75 -8.29 -6.49
N ALA A 252 9.45 -8.08 -6.69
CA ALA A 252 8.92 -7.67 -7.98
C ALA A 252 9.35 -6.24 -8.35
N PRO A 253 9.29 -5.87 -9.64
CA PRO A 253 9.64 -4.52 -10.09
C PRO A 253 8.71 -3.48 -9.47
N ALA A 254 9.26 -2.31 -9.18
CA ALA A 254 8.49 -1.15 -8.75
C ALA A 254 7.49 -0.73 -9.84
N GLY A 255 6.28 -0.37 -9.42
CA GLY A 255 5.35 0.40 -10.25
C GLY A 255 5.55 1.89 -10.04
N GLU A 256 4.76 2.69 -10.76
CA GLU A 256 4.73 4.14 -10.56
C GLU A 256 4.34 4.50 -9.12
N PRO A 257 5.07 5.40 -8.44
CA PRO A 257 4.77 5.80 -7.08
C PRO A 257 3.45 6.58 -7.00
N ILE A 258 2.74 6.43 -5.89
CA ILE A 258 1.54 7.23 -5.59
C ILE A 258 1.91 8.28 -4.54
N ASN A 259 1.79 9.55 -4.91
CA ASN A 259 2.03 10.67 -4.01
C ASN A 259 0.73 11.43 -3.77
N LEU A 260 0.26 11.45 -2.53
CA LEU A 260 -0.95 12.17 -2.12
C LEU A 260 -0.55 13.37 -1.27
N ILE A 261 -1.01 14.55 -1.66
CA ILE A 261 -0.85 15.79 -0.92
C ILE A 261 -2.23 16.19 -0.40
N ILE A 262 -2.38 16.20 0.91
CA ILE A 262 -3.57 16.70 1.60
C ILE A 262 -3.22 18.12 2.04
N PRO A 263 -3.85 19.16 1.47
CA PRO A 263 -3.57 20.53 1.86
C PRO A 263 -4.03 20.78 3.30
N ALA A 264 -3.43 21.77 3.94
CA ALA A 264 -3.93 22.28 5.21
C ALA A 264 -5.40 22.66 5.03
N CYS A 265 -6.28 22.17 5.92
CA CYS A 265 -7.59 22.77 6.06
C CYS A 265 -7.35 24.18 6.59
N ASN A 266 -7.76 25.22 5.85
CA ASN A 266 -7.79 26.57 6.39
C ASN A 266 -8.76 26.55 7.58
N TYR A 267 -8.21 26.39 8.79
CA TYR A 267 -8.94 26.64 10.01
C TYR A 267 -9.29 28.14 9.98
N HIS A 268 -10.50 28.48 9.54
CA HIS A 268 -11.10 29.72 9.98
C HIS A 268 -11.26 29.57 11.49
N TYR A 269 -10.33 30.19 12.23
CA TYR A 269 -10.30 30.24 13.68
C TYR A 269 -11.67 30.69 14.22
N PHE A 270 -12.52 29.75 14.62
CA PHE A 270 -13.67 30.06 15.46
C PHE A 270 -13.18 30.14 16.91
N ILE A 271 -13.04 31.38 17.39
CA ILE A 271 -12.81 31.70 18.78
C ILE A 271 -13.97 31.13 19.61
N HIS A 272 -13.61 30.41 20.68
CA HIS A 272 -14.47 29.79 21.70
C HIS A 272 -15.89 30.36 21.85
N ILE A 273 -16.90 29.65 21.33
CA ILE A 273 -18.21 29.47 21.99
C ILE A 273 -18.68 28.03 21.70
N TYR A 274 -19.10 27.32 22.74
CA TYR A 274 -19.54 25.92 22.75
C TYR A 274 -20.45 25.53 21.56
N LEU A 275 -19.89 24.87 20.52
CA LEU A 275 -20.61 23.86 19.73
C LEU A 275 -19.61 23.04 18.91
N TRP A 276 -19.52 21.75 19.21
CA TRP A 276 -18.77 20.79 18.40
C TRP A 276 -19.60 20.42 17.16
N VAL A 277 -19.26 21.01 16.01
CA VAL A 277 -19.57 20.41 14.69
C VAL A 277 -18.39 20.70 13.77
N CYS A 278 -17.52 19.71 13.57
CA CYS A 278 -16.57 19.72 12.46
C CYS A 278 -17.33 19.24 11.21
N ILE A 279 -17.72 20.18 10.35
CA ILE A 279 -18.15 19.86 8.98
C ILE A 279 -16.86 19.82 8.13
N PHE A 280 -16.57 18.65 7.57
CA PHE A 280 -15.51 18.44 6.60
C PHE A 280 -15.94 19.07 5.26
N ASP A 281 -15.63 20.35 5.05
CA ASP A 281 -15.67 20.95 3.71
C ASP A 281 -14.23 21.07 3.17
N CYS A 282 -13.70 19.95 2.67
CA CYS A 282 -12.62 19.97 1.69
C CYS A 282 -13.25 19.97 0.30
N ILE A 283 -13.42 21.15 -0.30
CA ILE A 283 -13.82 21.28 -1.70
C ILE A 283 -12.66 20.78 -2.57
N VAL A 284 -12.96 19.80 -3.43
CA VAL A 284 -12.10 19.25 -4.49
C VAL A 284 -11.95 20.27 -5.61
#